data_AF-A0A8T5S313-F1
#
_entry.id   AF-A0A8T5S313-F1
#
_cell.length_a   1.000
_cell.length_b   1.000
_cell.length_c   1.000
_cell.angle_alpha   90.00
_cell.angle_beta   90.00
_cell.angle_gamma   90.00
#
_symmetry.space_group_name_H-M   'P 1'
#
loop_
_entity.id
_entity.type
_entity.pdbx_description
1 polymer ?
#
loop_
_entity_poly.entity_id
_entity_poly.type
_entity_poly.pdbx_seq_one_letter_code
_entity_poly.pdbx_strand_id
1 'polypeptide(L)'
;SSMTLLTLLSSKKSNVKQLKELYDSIGEEAEERAGYLQGPFHYCLSITILITFFVIVAPDQMYFPIAGILLMIISDTLASVIGKKYGKRLINLPWLKTTRSLEGSLAFFVSGFILCFIAFTFLGVIDPLTQIHLSLEAALLYSLITSGLATIVELISPSTWDDLTIPIATVVIVFLLTLT
;
A
#
# COMPACT_ATOMS: atom_id res chain seq x y z
N SER A 1 11.51 10.50 4.15
CA SER A 1 12.95 10.84 4.11
C SER A 1 13.70 10.47 5.39
N SER A 2 13.34 10.96 6.59
CA SER A 2 14.02 10.55 7.85
C SER A 2 13.72 9.11 8.26
N MET A 3 12.44 8.71 8.31
CA MET A 3 12.04 7.35 8.67
C MET A 3 12.59 6.28 7.72
N THR A 4 12.57 6.56 6.41
CA THR A 4 13.16 5.68 5.39
C THR A 4 14.65 5.43 5.64
N LEU A 5 15.38 6.46 6.07
CA LEU A 5 16.81 6.34 6.41
C LEU A 5 16.99 5.53 7.70
N LEU A 6 16.14 5.76 8.71
CA LEU A 6 16.16 5.02 9.96
C LEU A 6 15.90 3.52 9.74
N THR A 7 14.88 3.17 8.95
CA THR A 7 14.58 1.77 8.63
C THR A 7 15.68 1.13 7.78
N LEU A 8 16.29 1.88 6.85
CA LEU A 8 17.41 1.40 6.03
C LEU A 8 18.66 1.07 6.86
N LEU A 9 18.96 1.90 7.86
CA LEU A 9 20.15 1.74 8.70
C LEU A 9 19.91 0.80 9.91
N SER A 10 18.65 0.46 10.19
CA SER A 10 18.28 -0.44 11.29
C SER A 10 18.52 -1.90 10.92
N SER A 11 19.37 -2.55 11.70
CA SER A 11 19.76 -3.94 11.49
C SER A 11 20.15 -4.60 12.81
N LYS A 12 20.10 -5.94 12.82
CA LYS A 12 20.48 -6.76 13.98
C LYS A 12 21.91 -6.50 14.48
N LYS A 13 22.80 -6.08 13.56
CA LYS A 13 24.22 -5.82 13.81
C LYS A 13 24.54 -4.32 13.91
N SER A 14 23.55 -3.45 14.04
CA SER A 14 23.79 -2.01 14.06
C SER A 14 24.63 -1.60 15.29
N ASN A 15 25.63 -0.75 15.05
CA ASN A 15 26.50 -0.19 16.09
C ASN A 15 25.80 0.92 16.90
N VAL A 16 24.70 1.47 16.38
CA VAL A 16 23.94 2.53 17.02
C VAL A 16 22.83 1.89 17.85
N LYS A 17 22.84 2.11 19.17
CA LYS A 17 21.90 1.51 20.12
C LYS A 17 20.44 1.73 19.70
N GLN A 18 20.08 2.96 19.32
CA GLN A 18 18.71 3.31 18.92
C GLN A 18 18.24 2.54 17.67
N LEU A 19 19.13 2.32 16.68
CA LEU A 19 18.79 1.58 15.46
C LEU A 19 18.62 0.08 15.72
N LYS A 20 19.39 -0.45 16.68
CA LYS A 20 19.23 -1.84 17.12
C LYS A 20 17.94 -2.03 17.92
N GLU A 21 17.64 -1.11 18.85
CA GLU A 21 16.37 -1.13 19.60
C GLU A 21 15.16 -1.01 18.66
N LEU A 22 15.23 -0.15 17.64
CA LEU A 22 14.19 -0.06 16.62
C LEU A 22 14.02 -1.42 15.91
N TYR A 23 15.11 -2.02 15.41
CA TYR A 23 15.06 -3.35 14.79
C TYR A 23 14.45 -4.41 15.71
N ASP A 24 14.90 -4.49 16.96
CA ASP A 24 14.43 -5.48 17.93
C ASP A 24 12.94 -5.27 18.32
N SER A 25 12.41 -4.04 18.17
CA SER A 25 11.04 -3.70 18.55
C SER A 25 9.97 -3.99 17.48
N ILE A 26 10.32 -3.84 16.20
CA ILE A 26 9.36 -3.96 15.09
C ILE A 26 9.74 -5.02 14.05
N GLY A 27 10.86 -5.71 14.24
CA GLY A 27 11.32 -6.75 13.33
C GLY A 27 10.40 -7.97 13.32
N GLU A 28 10.02 -8.44 12.13
CA GLU A 28 9.23 -9.66 11.98
C GLU A 28 10.12 -10.93 11.82
N GLU A 29 9.52 -12.12 11.95
CA GLU A 29 10.22 -13.41 11.79
C GLU A 29 10.95 -13.54 10.44
N ALA A 30 10.36 -12.97 9.38
CA ALA A 30 10.98 -12.94 8.05
C ALA A 30 12.26 -12.08 8.03
N GLU A 31 12.28 -11.01 8.82
CA GLU A 31 13.36 -10.04 8.90
C GLU A 31 14.48 -10.50 9.82
N GLU A 32 14.18 -11.36 10.81
CA GLU A 32 15.21 -12.05 11.59
C GLU A 32 16.18 -12.85 10.72
N ARG A 33 15.69 -13.43 9.62
CA ARG A 33 16.51 -14.16 8.66
C ARG A 33 17.34 -13.23 7.77
N ALA A 34 16.78 -12.08 7.40
CA ALA A 34 17.45 -11.09 6.56
C ALA A 34 18.50 -10.26 7.35
N GLY A 35 18.22 -9.98 8.63
CA GLY A 35 19.06 -9.19 9.52
C GLY A 35 18.85 -7.67 9.44
N TYR A 36 17.84 -7.21 8.69
CA TYR A 36 17.46 -5.79 8.53
C TYR A 36 15.95 -5.64 8.31
N LEU A 37 15.40 -4.45 8.56
CA LEU A 37 13.96 -4.14 8.47
C LEU A 37 13.50 -3.94 7.02
N GLN A 38 13.22 -5.02 6.30
CA GLN A 38 12.87 -4.96 4.88
C GLN A 38 11.46 -4.39 4.64
N GLY A 39 10.43 -4.85 5.37
CA GLY A 39 9.04 -4.41 5.21
C GLY A 39 8.88 -2.93 5.58
N PRO A 40 9.24 -2.51 6.81
CA PRO A 40 9.18 -1.10 7.21
C PRO A 40 9.96 -0.17 6.30
N PHE A 41 11.09 -0.64 5.73
CA PHE A 41 11.84 0.11 4.74
C PHE A 41 11.06 0.28 3.43
N HIS A 42 10.52 -0.80 2.86
CA HIS A 42 9.72 -0.74 1.63
C HIS A 42 8.48 0.15 1.79
N TYR A 43 7.80 0.04 2.93
CA TYR A 43 6.69 0.90 3.31
C TYR A 43 7.09 2.39 3.31
N CYS A 44 8.17 2.74 4.03
CA CYS A 44 8.65 4.12 4.11
C CYS A 44 9.17 4.66 2.78
N LEU A 45 9.77 3.79 1.96
CA LEU A 45 10.27 4.12 0.64
C LEU A 45 9.11 4.39 -0.33
N SER A 46 8.09 3.54 -0.32
CA SER A 46 6.88 3.67 -1.13
C SER A 46 6.18 5.00 -0.92
N ILE A 47 5.90 5.36 0.34
CA ILE A 47 5.30 6.65 0.71
C ILE A 47 6.19 7.80 0.25
N THR A 48 7.50 7.71 0.47
CA THR A 48 8.43 8.77 0.07
C THR A 48 8.41 8.97 -1.45
N ILE A 49 8.45 7.91 -2.23
CA ILE A 49 8.42 7.96 -3.70
C ILE A 49 7.10 8.57 -4.18
N LEU A 50 5.97 8.05 -3.71
CA LEU A 50 4.64 8.49 -4.13
C LEU A 50 4.39 9.96 -3.81
N ILE A 51 4.64 10.37 -2.56
CA ILE A 51 4.41 11.76 -2.15
C ILE A 51 5.37 12.71 -2.87
N THR A 52 6.67 12.35 -2.98
CA THR A 52 7.64 13.20 -3.69
C THR A 52 7.26 13.36 -5.17
N PHE A 53 6.86 12.27 -5.83
CA PHE A 53 6.44 12.32 -7.23
C PHE A 53 5.23 13.23 -7.42
N PHE A 54 4.16 13.03 -6.64
CA PHE A 54 2.93 13.82 -6.80
C PHE A 54 3.12 15.28 -6.44
N VAL A 55 3.90 15.61 -5.40
CA VAL A 55 4.19 17.01 -5.06
C VAL A 55 4.90 17.74 -6.21
N ILE A 56 5.74 17.04 -6.99
CA ILE A 56 6.49 17.64 -8.10
C ILE A 56 5.68 17.64 -9.41
N VAL A 57 4.96 16.55 -9.70
CA VAL A 57 4.36 16.28 -11.02
C VAL A 57 2.88 16.66 -11.09
N ALA A 58 2.10 16.38 -10.03
CA ALA A 58 0.65 16.57 -10.00
C ALA A 58 0.18 16.93 -8.56
N PRO A 59 0.59 18.09 -8.03
CA PRO A 59 0.32 18.47 -6.64
C PRO A 59 -1.18 18.66 -6.35
N ASP A 60 -1.98 18.83 -7.38
CA ASP A 60 -3.43 18.95 -7.38
C ASP A 60 -4.17 17.60 -7.52
N GLN A 61 -3.46 16.48 -7.47
CA GLN A 61 -4.05 15.13 -7.54
C GLN A 61 -3.52 14.19 -6.44
N MET A 62 -3.22 14.75 -5.27
CA MET A 62 -2.76 14.06 -4.06
C MET A 62 -3.74 13.02 -3.52
N TYR A 63 -5.02 13.05 -3.90
CA TYR A 63 -5.97 12.01 -3.52
C TYR A 63 -5.57 10.62 -4.06
N PHE A 64 -4.81 10.53 -5.16
CA PHE A 64 -4.30 9.24 -5.66
C PHE A 64 -3.24 8.60 -4.75
N PRO A 65 -2.09 9.25 -4.44
CA PRO A 65 -1.10 8.65 -3.55
C PRO A 65 -1.68 8.40 -2.16
N ILE A 66 -2.59 9.25 -1.66
CA ILE A 66 -3.27 9.04 -0.38
C ILE A 66 -4.10 7.75 -0.43
N ALA A 67 -4.91 7.53 -1.47
CA ALA A 67 -5.69 6.31 -1.63
C ALA A 67 -4.80 5.05 -1.70
N GLY A 68 -3.70 5.09 -2.46
CA GLY A 68 -2.75 3.98 -2.54
C GLY A 68 -2.10 3.63 -1.20
N ILE A 69 -1.73 4.64 -0.42
CA ILE A 69 -1.15 4.45 0.92
C ILE A 69 -2.19 3.87 1.89
N LEU A 70 -3.45 4.35 1.84
CA LEU A 70 -4.53 3.79 2.67
C LEU A 70 -4.82 2.33 2.35
N LEU A 71 -4.76 1.93 1.07
CA LEU A 71 -4.89 0.53 0.66
C LEU A 71 -3.83 -0.35 1.31
N MET A 72 -2.56 0.05 1.19
CA MET A 72 -1.44 -0.67 1.78
C MET A 72 -1.59 -0.79 3.31
N ILE A 73 -1.91 0.30 4.01
CA ILE A 73 -1.99 0.27 5.49
C ILE A 73 -3.17 -0.56 5.99
N ILE A 74 -4.35 -0.34 5.41
CA ILE A 74 -5.61 -0.83 6.00
C ILE A 74 -6.13 -2.06 5.28
N SER A 75 -6.10 -2.07 3.95
CA SER A 75 -6.67 -3.21 3.19
C SER A 75 -5.77 -4.43 3.26
N ASP A 76 -4.44 -4.27 3.22
CA ASP A 76 -3.52 -5.40 3.37
C ASP A 76 -3.64 -6.05 4.76
N THR A 77 -3.68 -5.23 5.81
CA THR A 77 -3.85 -5.72 7.18
C THR A 77 -5.19 -6.43 7.38
N LEU A 78 -6.29 -5.89 6.84
CA LEU A 78 -7.61 -6.54 6.87
C LEU A 78 -7.62 -7.86 6.08
N ALA A 79 -6.99 -7.89 4.91
CA ALA A 79 -6.87 -9.09 4.09
C ALA A 79 -6.11 -10.21 4.82
N SER A 80 -5.02 -9.87 5.50
CA SER A 80 -4.24 -10.80 6.33
C SER A 80 -5.05 -11.34 7.50
N VAL A 81 -5.76 -10.47 8.24
CA VAL A 81 -6.60 -10.88 9.39
C VAL A 81 -7.76 -11.78 8.95
N ILE A 82 -8.49 -11.38 7.91
CA ILE A 82 -9.63 -12.14 7.40
C ILE A 82 -9.16 -13.44 6.75
N GLY A 83 -8.07 -13.40 5.99
CA GLY A 83 -7.48 -14.58 5.36
C GLY A 83 -7.00 -15.61 6.38
N LYS A 84 -6.34 -15.19 7.47
CA LYS A 84 -5.92 -16.10 8.55
C LYS A 84 -7.09 -16.70 9.31
N LYS A 85 -8.17 -15.93 9.52
CA LYS A 85 -9.32 -16.36 10.35
C LYS A 85 -10.39 -17.13 9.59
N TYR A 86 -10.67 -16.75 8.35
CA TYR A 86 -11.78 -17.25 7.54
C TYR A 86 -11.37 -17.82 6.19
N GLY A 87 -10.07 -17.80 5.85
CA GLY A 87 -9.55 -18.31 4.59
C GLY A 87 -9.83 -19.79 4.43
N LYS A 88 -10.67 -20.13 3.44
CA LYS A 88 -11.01 -21.51 3.08
C LYS A 88 -10.55 -21.85 1.68
N ARG A 89 -10.59 -20.87 0.77
CA ARG A 89 -10.22 -21.02 -0.64
C ARG A 89 -8.85 -20.43 -0.85
N LEU A 90 -7.83 -21.27 -0.79
CA LEU A 90 -6.44 -20.85 -0.95
C LEU A 90 -6.09 -20.63 -2.42
N ILE A 91 -5.36 -19.55 -2.68
CA ILE A 91 -4.80 -19.18 -3.97
C ILE A 91 -3.29 -19.32 -3.83
N ASN A 92 -2.74 -20.35 -4.48
CA ASN A 92 -1.32 -20.66 -4.42
C ASN A 92 -0.71 -20.42 -5.80
N LEU A 93 0.03 -19.33 -5.93
CA LEU A 93 0.79 -19.04 -7.13
C LEU A 93 2.23 -19.57 -6.98
N PRO A 94 2.69 -20.50 -7.85
CA PRO A 94 3.95 -21.22 -7.66
C PRO A 94 5.18 -20.32 -7.50
N TRP A 95 5.15 -19.13 -8.11
CA TRP A 95 6.27 -18.18 -8.12
C TRP A 95 6.30 -17.25 -6.90
N LEU A 96 5.20 -17.11 -6.12
CA LEU A 96 5.14 -16.17 -5.00
C LEU A 96 5.72 -16.72 -3.69
N LYS A 97 5.81 -18.04 -3.53
CA LYS A 97 6.12 -18.72 -2.25
C LYS A 97 5.22 -18.29 -1.08
N THR A 98 4.07 -17.66 -1.36
CA THR A 98 3.08 -17.21 -0.39
C THR A 98 1.73 -17.80 -0.76
N THR A 99 0.90 -18.01 0.26
CA THR A 99 -0.46 -18.53 0.11
C THR A 99 -1.44 -17.43 0.46
N ARG A 100 -2.22 -16.97 -0.53
CA ARG A 100 -3.30 -16.01 -0.31
C ARG A 100 -4.61 -16.77 -0.18
N SER A 101 -5.66 -16.11 0.32
CA SER A 101 -7.01 -16.71 0.34
C SER A 101 -7.98 -15.82 -0.42
N LEU A 102 -8.95 -16.43 -1.09
CA LEU A 102 -9.98 -15.69 -1.81
C LEU A 102 -10.80 -14.82 -0.85
N GLU A 103 -11.02 -15.27 0.38
CA GLU A 103 -11.67 -14.47 1.42
C GLU A 103 -10.84 -13.24 1.83
N GLY A 104 -9.51 -13.39 1.94
CA GLY A 104 -8.59 -12.28 2.21
C GLY A 104 -8.56 -11.27 1.07
N SER A 105 -8.44 -11.70 -0.18
CA SER A 105 -8.43 -10.79 -1.33
C SER A 105 -9.80 -10.15 -1.57
N LEU A 106 -10.91 -10.83 -1.25
CA LEU A 106 -12.24 -10.19 -1.26
C LEU A 106 -12.35 -9.12 -0.17
N ALA A 107 -11.80 -9.39 1.02
CA ALA A 107 -11.73 -8.38 2.08
C ALA A 107 -10.90 -7.18 1.63
N PHE A 108 -9.73 -7.41 1.02
CA PHE A 108 -8.89 -6.36 0.45
C PHE A 108 -9.68 -5.50 -0.55
N PHE A 109 -10.37 -6.14 -1.50
CA PHE A 109 -11.15 -5.46 -2.52
C PHE A 109 -12.25 -4.58 -1.91
N VAL A 110 -13.04 -5.13 -0.99
CA VAL A 110 -14.16 -4.41 -0.36
C VAL A 110 -13.68 -3.28 0.53
N SER A 111 -12.71 -3.53 1.40
CA SER A 111 -12.15 -2.47 2.26
C SER A 111 -11.48 -1.40 1.41
N GLY A 112 -10.77 -1.82 0.36
CA GLY A 112 -10.08 -0.91 -0.54
C GLY A 112 -11.02 -0.04 -1.33
N PHE A 113 -12.11 -0.61 -1.85
CA PHE A 113 -13.16 0.15 -2.52
C PHE A 113 -13.73 1.23 -1.61
N ILE A 114 -14.09 0.87 -0.37
CA ILE A 114 -14.64 1.81 0.61
C ILE A 114 -13.63 2.92 0.93
N LEU A 115 -12.37 2.57 1.18
CA LEU A 115 -11.32 3.55 1.50
C LEU A 115 -11.02 4.50 0.33
N CYS A 116 -10.89 3.97 -0.88
CA CYS A 116 -10.68 4.78 -2.07
C CYS A 116 -11.89 5.68 -2.34
N PHE A 117 -13.11 5.16 -2.20
CA PHE A 117 -14.32 5.95 -2.40
C PHE A 117 -14.42 7.10 -1.40
N ILE A 118 -14.11 6.85 -0.12
CA ILE A 118 -14.02 7.89 0.92
C ILE A 118 -12.92 8.90 0.54
N ALA A 119 -11.71 8.45 0.23
CA ALA A 119 -10.59 9.34 -0.10
C ALA A 119 -10.92 10.25 -1.31
N PHE A 120 -11.41 9.68 -2.41
CA PHE A 120 -11.77 10.44 -3.60
C PHE A 120 -12.98 11.36 -3.38
N THR A 121 -13.96 10.94 -2.58
CA THR A 121 -15.14 11.78 -2.29
C THR A 121 -14.75 12.97 -1.42
N PHE A 122 -14.04 12.75 -0.31
CA PHE A 122 -13.68 13.84 0.61
C PHE A 122 -12.65 14.79 -0.01
N LEU A 123 -11.62 14.25 -0.67
CA LEU A 123 -10.51 15.06 -1.19
C LEU A 123 -10.74 15.59 -2.60
N GLY A 124 -11.57 14.92 -3.42
CA GLY A 124 -11.83 15.29 -4.80
C GLY A 124 -13.20 15.90 -5.05
N VAL A 125 -14.25 15.45 -4.34
CA VAL A 125 -15.64 15.88 -4.60
C VAL A 125 -16.08 16.99 -3.65
N ILE A 126 -15.98 16.79 -2.33
CA ILE A 126 -16.59 17.66 -1.31
C ILE A 126 -15.79 18.94 -1.08
N ASP A 127 -14.48 18.83 -0.88
CA ASP A 127 -13.63 19.99 -0.56
C ASP A 127 -12.28 19.94 -1.30
N PRO A 128 -12.26 20.18 -2.62
CA PRO A 128 -11.05 20.12 -3.43
C PRO A 128 -10.21 21.41 -3.28
N LEU A 129 -9.90 21.86 -2.05
CA LEU A 129 -9.21 23.14 -1.79
C LEU A 129 -7.92 23.30 -2.60
N THR A 130 -7.16 22.22 -2.72
CA THR A 130 -5.88 22.16 -3.43
C THR A 130 -5.90 21.14 -4.55
N GLN A 131 -7.05 20.59 -4.90
CA GLN A 131 -7.17 19.41 -5.74
C GLN A 131 -8.03 19.68 -6.99
N ILE A 132 -7.82 18.93 -8.06
CA ILE A 132 -8.74 18.92 -9.20
C ILE A 132 -10.07 18.32 -8.74
N HIS A 133 -11.17 19.02 -9.03
CA HIS A 133 -12.51 18.56 -8.70
C HIS A 133 -12.87 17.27 -9.45
N LEU A 134 -13.34 16.27 -8.71
CA LEU A 134 -13.91 15.04 -9.25
C LEU A 134 -15.43 15.10 -9.17
N SER A 135 -16.10 14.55 -10.18
CA SER A 135 -17.50 14.20 -10.03
C SER A 135 -17.65 12.97 -9.12
N LEU A 136 -18.82 12.81 -8.50
CA LEU A 136 -19.12 11.63 -7.68
C LEU A 136 -19.03 10.33 -8.51
N GLU A 137 -19.44 10.39 -9.77
CA GLU A 137 -19.34 9.27 -10.72
C GLU A 137 -17.89 8.89 -11.00
N ALA A 138 -17.00 9.88 -11.19
CA ALA A 138 -15.57 9.64 -11.35
C ALA A 138 -14.95 9.06 -10.08
N ALA A 139 -15.31 9.56 -8.90
CA ALA A 139 -14.84 9.03 -7.63
C ALA A 139 -15.25 7.55 -7.45
N LEU A 140 -16.49 7.20 -7.81
CA LEU A 140 -16.97 5.82 -7.77
C LEU A 140 -16.22 4.93 -8.77
N LEU A 141 -16.07 5.37 -10.03
CA LEU A 141 -15.34 4.63 -11.05
C LEU A 141 -13.88 4.40 -10.67
N TYR A 142 -13.18 5.46 -10.24
CA TYR A 142 -11.79 5.35 -9.82
C TYR A 142 -11.66 4.45 -8.60
N SER A 143 -12.54 4.55 -7.60
CA SER A 143 -12.48 3.65 -6.44
C SER A 143 -12.61 2.16 -6.81
N LEU A 144 -13.47 1.84 -7.78
CA LEU A 144 -13.63 0.48 -8.29
C LEU A 144 -12.39 0.00 -9.04
N ILE A 145 -11.83 0.85 -9.92
CA ILE A 145 -10.63 0.54 -10.68
C ILE A 145 -9.41 0.39 -9.75
N THR A 146 -9.19 1.35 -8.84
CA THR A 146 -8.07 1.35 -7.89
C THR A 146 -8.12 0.10 -7.00
N SER A 147 -9.26 -0.20 -6.37
CA SER A 147 -9.37 -1.38 -5.51
C SER A 147 -9.24 -2.70 -6.28
N GLY A 148 -9.80 -2.79 -7.48
CA GLY A 148 -9.66 -3.96 -8.35
C GLY A 148 -8.21 -4.20 -8.77
N LEU A 149 -7.53 -3.16 -9.26
CA LEU A 149 -6.12 -3.22 -9.63
C LEU A 149 -5.24 -3.58 -8.43
N ALA A 150 -5.46 -2.94 -7.28
CA ALA A 150 -4.70 -3.23 -6.07
C ALA A 150 -4.87 -4.69 -5.63
N THR A 151 -6.07 -5.24 -5.73
CA THR A 151 -6.34 -6.66 -5.43
C THR A 151 -5.61 -7.60 -6.39
N ILE A 152 -5.57 -7.25 -7.69
CA ILE A 152 -4.79 -8.02 -8.68
C ILE A 152 -3.30 -7.96 -8.35
N VAL A 153 -2.78 -6.75 -8.04
CA VAL A 153 -1.38 -6.55 -7.67
C VAL A 153 -1.04 -7.31 -6.39
N GLU A 154 -1.91 -7.29 -5.38
CA GLU A 154 -1.77 -8.06 -4.12
C GLU A 154 -1.64 -9.56 -4.39
N LEU A 155 -2.51 -10.11 -5.25
CA LEU A 155 -2.49 -11.52 -5.60
C LEU A 155 -1.17 -11.93 -6.27
N ILE A 156 -0.57 -11.08 -7.11
CA ILE A 156 0.65 -11.40 -7.86
C ILE A 156 1.95 -10.91 -7.19
N SER A 157 1.86 -10.12 -6.12
CA SER A 157 3.03 -9.53 -5.44
C SER A 157 3.59 -10.45 -4.33
N PRO A 158 4.89 -10.77 -4.36
CA PRO A 158 5.54 -11.48 -3.26
C PRO A 158 5.35 -10.73 -1.94
N SER A 159 5.16 -11.47 -0.83
CA SER A 159 4.84 -10.91 0.50
C SER A 159 5.93 -10.01 1.10
N THR A 160 7.10 -9.92 0.49
CA THR A 160 8.17 -9.01 0.93
C THR A 160 8.21 -7.71 0.14
N TRP A 161 7.44 -7.62 -0.94
CA TRP A 161 7.46 -6.52 -1.91
C TRP A 161 6.11 -5.84 -2.08
N ASP A 162 5.03 -6.43 -1.56
CA ASP A 162 3.66 -5.91 -1.60
C ASP A 162 3.56 -4.49 -1.03
N ASP A 163 4.27 -4.19 0.05
CA ASP A 163 4.37 -2.84 0.62
C ASP A 163 4.96 -1.78 -0.34
N LEU A 164 5.72 -2.21 -1.35
CA LEU A 164 6.24 -1.32 -2.38
C LEU A 164 5.39 -1.36 -3.64
N THR A 165 5.03 -2.57 -4.10
CA THR A 165 4.39 -2.78 -5.41
C THR A 165 2.93 -2.36 -5.42
N ILE A 166 2.15 -2.71 -4.39
CA ILE A 166 0.72 -2.40 -4.31
C ILE A 166 0.48 -0.89 -4.43
N PRO A 167 0.98 -0.04 -3.52
CA PRO A 167 0.69 1.39 -3.57
C PRO A 167 1.26 2.06 -4.83
N ILE A 168 2.47 1.71 -5.28
CA ILE A 168 3.08 2.33 -6.47
C ILE A 168 2.34 1.92 -7.75
N ALA A 169 2.17 0.62 -8.00
CA ALA A 169 1.59 0.15 -9.25
C ALA A 169 0.13 0.61 -9.38
N THR A 170 -0.64 0.52 -8.30
CA THR A 170 -2.06 0.91 -8.33
C THR A 170 -2.21 2.40 -8.59
N VAL A 171 -1.44 3.24 -7.89
CA VAL A 171 -1.52 4.70 -8.04
C VAL A 171 -1.08 5.13 -9.44
N VAL A 172 0.02 4.58 -9.95
CA VAL A 172 0.51 4.91 -11.29
C VAL A 172 -0.52 4.54 -12.36
N ILE A 173 -1.11 3.35 -12.30
CA ILE A 173 -2.07 2.92 -13.33
C ILE A 173 -3.33 3.80 -13.29
N VAL A 174 -3.88 4.06 -12.10
CA VAL A 174 -5.11 4.86 -11.97
C VAL A 174 -4.84 6.32 -12.38
N PHE A 175 -3.69 6.87 -12.01
CA PHE A 175 -3.29 8.21 -12.42
C PHE A 175 -3.16 8.31 -13.95
N LEU A 176 -2.51 7.33 -14.60
CA LEU A 176 -2.39 7.29 -16.07
C LEU A 176 -3.75 7.25 -16.76
N LEU A 177 -4.74 6.54 -16.21
CA LEU A 177 -6.11 6.52 -16.73
C LEU A 177 -6.83 7.87 -16.64
N THR A 178 -6.31 8.82 -15.86
CA THR A 178 -6.88 10.17 -15.77
C THR A 178 -6.23 11.16 -16.73
N LEU A 179 -5.11 10.78 -17.35
CA LEU A 179 -4.42 11.59 -18.35
C LEU A 179 -4.93 11.37 -19.78
N THR A 180 -5.78 10.35 -19.97
CA THR A 180 -6.41 9.98 -21.25
C THR A 180 -7.78 10.61 -21.39
#